data_AF-A0A4S3TJ77-F1
#
_entry.id   AF-A0A4S3TJ77-F1
#
_cell.length_a   1.000
_cell.length_b   1.000
_cell.length_c   1.000
_cell.angle_alpha   90.00
_cell.angle_beta   90.00
_cell.angle_gamma   90.00
#
_symmetry.space_group_name_H-M   'P 1'
#
loop_
_entity.id
_entity.type
_entity.pdbx_description
1 polymer ?
#
loop_
_entity_poly.entity_id
_entity_poly.type
_entity_poly.pdbx_seq_one_letter_code
_entity_poly.pdbx_strand_id
1 'polypeptide(L)'
;MAIGRYRDTPAEMDDIERDVAAAQYPEGGLVVGLGLGILVGVVILEALLVVAPIAGGLVGYVVGRWLRRYEIRRRLRDRQAVGESSG
;
A
#
# COMPACT_ATOMS: atom_id res chain seq x y z
N MET A 1 13.21 -24.22 47.78
CA MET A 1 13.24 -23.64 46.42
C MET A 1 13.89 -22.27 46.55
N ALA A 2 15.21 -22.17 46.31
CA ALA A 2 15.89 -20.88 46.34
C ALA A 2 15.62 -20.19 45.00
N ILE A 3 14.80 -19.14 45.01
CA ILE A 3 14.62 -18.27 43.85
C ILE A 3 15.97 -17.56 43.67
N GLY A 4 16.73 -18.01 42.68
CA GLY A 4 18.05 -17.47 42.35
C GLY A 4 17.93 -15.99 42.02
N ARG A 5 18.91 -15.21 42.49
CA ARG A 5 19.05 -13.79 42.15
C ARG A 5 19.19 -13.68 40.63
N TYR A 6 18.20 -13.10 39.95
CA TYR A 6 18.32 -12.73 38.55
C TYR A 6 19.55 -11.84 38.37
N ARG A 7 20.39 -12.18 37.39
CA ARG A 7 21.57 -11.39 37.06
C ARG A 7 21.17 -10.32 36.05
N ASP A 8 21.54 -9.08 36.35
CA ASP A 8 21.22 -7.93 35.50
C ASP A 8 22.26 -7.67 34.41
N THR A 9 23.38 -8.41 34.42
CA THR A 9 24.47 -8.25 33.44
C THR A 9 24.32 -9.30 32.34
N PRO A 10 24.06 -8.91 31.06
CA PRO A 10 23.77 -9.87 29.97
C PRO A 10 24.86 -10.91 29.70
N ALA A 11 26.12 -10.56 30.01
CA ALA A 11 27.27 -11.44 29.86
C ALA A 11 27.32 -12.57 30.90
N GLU A 12 26.58 -12.42 32.01
CA GLU A 12 26.52 -13.38 33.11
C GLU A 12 25.22 -14.21 33.10
N MET A 13 24.29 -13.86 32.20
CA MET A 13 23.00 -14.54 32.06
C MET A 13 23.16 -15.84 31.27
N ASP A 14 22.48 -16.88 31.74
CA ASP A 14 22.30 -18.09 30.94
C ASP A 14 21.32 -17.86 29.78
N ASP A 15 21.24 -18.81 28.85
CA ASP A 15 20.43 -18.65 27.64
C ASP A 15 18.92 -18.53 27.95
N ILE A 16 18.44 -19.16 29.04
CA ILE A 16 17.03 -19.07 29.45
C ILE A 16 16.74 -17.71 30.09
N GLU A 17 17.62 -17.24 30.98
CA GLU A 17 17.53 -15.91 31.59
C GLU A 17 17.53 -14.82 30.50
N ARG A 18 18.35 -14.99 29.45
CA ARG A 18 18.44 -14.05 28.32
C ARG A 18 17.14 -14.03 27.51
N ASP A 19 16.55 -15.20 27.22
CA ASP A 19 15.26 -15.29 26.51
C ASP A 19 14.12 -14.65 27.33
N VAL A 20 14.11 -14.87 28.64
CA VAL A 20 13.13 -14.24 29.54
C VAL A 20 13.30 -12.71 29.58
N ALA A 21 14.53 -12.21 29.64
CA ALA A 21 14.78 -10.76 29.58
C ALA A 21 14.43 -10.15 28.22
N ALA A 22 14.73 -10.83 27.11
CA ALA A 22 14.35 -10.38 25.77
C ALA A 22 12.82 -10.29 25.60
N ALA A 23 12.06 -11.18 26.25
CA ALA A 23 10.61 -11.12 26.27
C ALA A 23 10.06 -9.97 27.16
N GLN A 24 10.79 -9.58 28.20
CA GLN A 24 10.42 -8.47 29.10
C GLN A 24 10.81 -7.09 28.57
N TYR A 25 11.84 -7.01 27.73
CA TYR A 25 12.36 -5.81 27.10
C TYR A 25 12.12 -5.84 25.57
N PRO A 26 10.87 -5.63 25.12
CA PRO A 26 10.50 -5.72 23.71
C PRO A 26 10.95 -4.49 22.90
N GLU A 27 11.70 -3.54 23.46
CA GLU A 27 12.09 -2.30 22.80
C GLU A 27 12.85 -2.57 21.49
N GLY A 28 13.63 -3.66 21.44
CA GLY A 28 14.29 -4.13 20.22
C GLY A 28 13.30 -4.46 19.10
N GLY A 29 12.20 -5.14 19.43
CA GLY A 29 11.13 -5.45 18.47
C GLY A 29 10.41 -4.20 17.97
N LEU A 30 10.19 -3.21 18.85
CA LEU A 30 9.59 -1.93 18.48
C LEU A 30 10.48 -1.14 17.51
N VAL A 31 11.78 -1.04 17.79
CA VAL A 31 12.74 -0.32 16.93
C VAL A 31 12.85 -0.99 15.56
N VAL A 32 12.94 -2.32 15.52
CA VAL A 32 12.99 -3.08 14.27
C VAL A 32 11.69 -2.92 13.48
N GLY A 33 10.54 -3.04 14.15
CA GLY A 33 9.23 -2.87 13.52
C GLY A 33 9.02 -1.47 12.94
N LEU A 34 9.44 -0.43 13.68
CA LEU A 34 9.38 0.96 13.22
C LEU A 34 10.30 1.18 12.01
N GLY A 35 11.55 0.72 12.09
CA GLY A 35 12.52 0.84 11.00
C GLY A 35 12.04 0.15 9.72
N LEU A 36 11.50 -1.07 9.84
CA LEU A 36 10.92 -1.81 8.72
C LEU A 36 9.69 -1.09 8.16
N GLY A 37 8.80 -0.59 9.01
CA GLY A 37 7.61 0.16 8.58
C GLY A 37 7.95 1.39 7.75
N ILE A 38 8.95 2.17 8.18
CA ILE A 38 9.44 3.33 7.44
C ILE A 38 10.04 2.90 6.10
N LEU A 39 10.94 1.91 6.10
CA LEU A 39 11.61 1.44 4.89
C LEU A 39 10.60 0.94 3.85
N VAL A 40 9.64 0.13 4.28
CA VAL A 40 8.55 -0.37 3.43
C VAL A 40 7.73 0.78 2.86
N GLY A 41 7.40 1.78 3.69
CA GLY A 41 6.69 2.98 3.24
C GLY A 41 7.44 3.75 2.16
N VAL A 42 8.76 3.95 2.32
CA VAL A 42 9.61 4.64 1.33
C VAL A 42 9.64 3.88 0.01
N VAL A 43 9.88 2.56 0.05
CA VAL A 43 9.94 1.73 -1.17
C VAL A 43 8.60 1.72 -1.91
N ILE A 44 7.48 1.60 -1.18
CA ILE A 44 6.14 1.64 -1.77
C ILE A 44 5.86 3.01 -2.40
N LEU A 45 6.26 4.10 -1.74
CA LEU A 45 6.05 5.45 -2.25
C LEU A 45 6.78 5.66 -3.58
N GLU A 46 8.05 5.24 -3.67
CA GLU A 46 8.82 5.31 -4.91
C GLU A 46 8.17 4.49 -6.04
N ALA A 47 7.74 3.26 -5.73
CA ALA A 47 7.03 2.43 -6.69
C ALA A 47 5.72 3.08 -7.17
N LEU A 48 4.95 3.67 -6.24
CA LEU A 48 3.71 4.37 -6.56
C LEU A 48 3.95 5.60 -7.44
N LEU A 49 5.03 6.34 -7.24
CA LEU A 49 5.36 7.50 -8.08
C LEU A 49 5.59 7.12 -9.55
N VAL A 50 6.06 5.90 -9.81
CA VAL A 50 6.26 5.40 -11.18
C VAL A 50 4.98 4.76 -11.73
N VAL A 51 4.28 3.96 -10.91
CA VAL A 51 3.12 3.17 -11.36
C VAL A 51 1.86 4.02 -11.47
N ALA A 52 1.64 4.97 -10.56
CA ALA A 52 0.40 5.76 -10.51
C ALA A 52 0.19 6.63 -11.76
N PRO A 53 1.20 7.31 -12.34
CA PRO A 53 1.01 8.06 -13.58
C PRO A 53 0.64 7.16 -14.76
N ILE A 54 1.25 5.97 -14.86
CA ILE A 54 0.97 5.01 -15.93
C ILE A 54 -0.46 4.48 -15.80
N ALA A 55 -0.84 4.04 -14.60
CA ALA A 55 -2.20 3.58 -14.30
C ALA A 55 -3.23 4.69 -14.55
N GLY A 56 -2.95 5.91 -14.09
CA GLY A 56 -3.79 7.09 -14.32
C GLY A 56 -3.96 7.41 -15.80
N GLY A 57 -2.88 7.35 -16.58
CA GLY A 57 -2.92 7.54 -18.03
C GLY A 57 -3.77 6.49 -18.76
N LEU A 58 -3.64 5.22 -18.38
CA LEU A 58 -4.44 4.13 -18.94
C LEU A 58 -5.92 4.29 -18.60
N VAL A 59 -6.23 4.57 -17.32
CA VAL A 59 -7.60 4.82 -16.86
C VAL A 59 -8.20 6.02 -17.60
N GLY A 60 -7.47 7.14 -17.66
CA GLY A 60 -7.88 8.34 -18.38
C GLY A 60 -8.14 8.08 -19.87
N TYR A 61 -7.28 7.30 -20.53
CA TYR A 61 -7.47 6.91 -21.92
C TYR A 61 -8.74 6.08 -22.13
N VAL A 62 -8.97 5.07 -21.29
CA VAL A 62 -10.15 4.20 -21.38
C VAL A 62 -11.43 5.00 -21.17
N VAL A 63 -11.46 5.86 -20.15
CA VAL A 63 -12.61 6.74 -19.86
C VAL A 63 -12.85 7.70 -21.01
N GLY A 64 -11.81 8.37 -21.51
CA GLY A 64 -11.92 9.30 -22.64
C GLY A 64 -12.41 8.60 -23.93
N ARG A 65 -11.92 7.39 -24.20
CA ARG A 65 -12.36 6.58 -25.35
C ARG A 65 -13.83 6.18 -25.21
N TRP A 66 -14.27 5.83 -24.01
CA TRP A 66 -15.66 5.49 -23.75
C TRP A 66 -16.60 6.68 -23.93
N LEU A 67 -16.26 7.83 -23.36
CA LEU A 67 -17.01 9.08 -23.50
C LEU A 67 -17.12 9.50 -24.97
N ARG A 68 -16.02 9.43 -25.73
CA ARG A 68 -16.02 9.75 -27.16
C ARG A 68 -16.97 8.85 -27.94
N ARG A 69 -16.98 7.54 -27.66
CA ARG A 69 -17.90 6.58 -28.29
C ARG A 69 -19.35 6.82 -27.90
N TYR A 70 -19.59 7.25 -26.67
CA TYR A 70 -20.93 7.63 -26.22
C TYR A 70 -21.45 8.84 -27.00
N GLU A 71 -20.63 9.88 -27.11
CA GLU A 71 -20.98 11.12 -27.81
C GLU A 71 -21.24 10.89 -29.31
N ILE A 72 -20.41 10.07 -29.98
CA ILE A 72 -20.64 9.70 -31.39
C ILE A 72 -21.98 8.98 -31.55
N ARG A 73 -22.30 8.02 -30.68
CA ARG A 73 -23.57 7.27 -30.74
C ARG A 73 -24.77 8.18 -30.50
N ARG A 74 -24.65 9.14 -29.60
CA ARG A 74 -25.68 10.15 -29.35
C ARG A 74 -25.96 10.98 -30.61
N ARG A 75 -24.92 11.55 -31.23
CA ARG A 75 -25.06 12.38 -32.45
C ARG A 75 -25.64 11.63 -33.63
N LEU A 76 -25.32 10.34 -33.78
CA LEU A 76 -25.89 9.50 -34.84
C LEU A 76 -27.39 9.28 -34.63
N ARG A 77 -27.85 9.05 -33.39
CA ARG A 77 -29.27 8.95 -33.06
C ARG A 77 -30.01 10.27 -33.34
N ASP A 78 -29.43 11.39 -32.94
CA ASP A 78 -30.04 12.71 -33.14
C ASP A 78 -30.24 13.00 -34.64
N ARG A 79 -29.28 12.62 -35.49
CA ARG A 79 -29.40 12.77 -36.96
C ARG A 79 -30.49 11.88 -37.56
N GLN A 80 -30.66 10.66 -37.07
CA GLN A 80 -31.70 9.75 -37.53
C GLN A 80 -33.09 10.28 -37.18
N ALA A 81 -33.27 10.79 -35.96
CA ALA A 81 -34.53 11.38 -35.51
C ALA A 81 -34.94 12.61 -36.34
N VAL A 82 -33.99 13.47 -36.74
CA VAL A 82 -34.26 14.63 -37.61
C VAL A 82 -34.59 14.20 -39.05
N GLY A 83 -33.93 13.15 -39.54
CA GLY A 83 -34.19 12.58 -40.87
C GLY A 83 -35.58 11.96 -41.00
N GLU A 84 -36.05 11.24 -39.96
CA GLU A 84 -37.40 10.66 -39.92
C GLU A 84 -38.52 11.71 -39.80
N SER A 85 -38.23 12.89 -39.22
CA SER A 85 -39.23 13.97 -39.13
C SER A 85 -39.40 14.82 -40.40
N SER A 86 -38.57 14.60 -41.43
CA SER A 86 -38.55 15.40 -42.66
C SER A 86 -39.03 14.66 -43.91
N GLY A 87 -39.44 13.39 -43.79
CA GLY A 87 -40.06 12.58 -44.85
C GLY A 87 -41.51 12.28 -44.54
#